data_AF-A0A960AR20-F1
#
_entry.id   AF-A0A960AR20-F1
#
_cell.length_a   1.000
_cell.length_b   1.000
_cell.length_c   1.000
_cell.angle_alpha   90.00
_cell.angle_beta   90.00
_cell.angle_gamma   90.00
#
_symmetry.space_group_name_H-M   'P 1'
#
loop_
_entity.id
_entity.type
_entity.pdbx_description
1 polymer ?
#
loop_
_entity_poly.entity_id
_entity_poly.type
_entity_poly.pdbx_seq_one_letter_code
_entity_poly.pdbx_strand_id
1 'polypeptide(L)'
;GETVEEAALREVLEETGITAGIVAPLGIIDFWFAVEDRRIHKTVHHFFMRYLSGEINDDDIEVVDVAWVPFDDVSSRLAYRDERRLVAKARGMLGEI
;
A
#
# COMPACT_ATOMS: atom_id res chain seq x y z
N GLY A 1 -20.74 4.15 5.68
CA GLY A 1 -19.61 3.21 5.70
C GLY A 1 -18.80 3.47 4.48
N GLU A 2 -17.48 3.34 4.58
CA GLU A 2 -16.52 3.50 3.48
C GLU A 2 -16.28 2.14 2.81
N THR A 3 -16.11 2.11 1.49
CA THR A 3 -15.67 0.94 0.72
C THR A 3 -14.16 0.73 0.88
N VAL A 4 -13.66 -0.47 0.55
CA VAL A 4 -12.22 -0.74 0.64
C VAL A 4 -11.42 0.09 -0.37
N GLU A 5 -12.01 0.44 -1.50
CA GLU A 5 -11.44 1.33 -2.52
C GLU A 5 -11.39 2.78 -2.05
N GLU A 6 -12.47 3.29 -1.45
CA GLU A 6 -12.50 4.65 -0.88
C GLU A 6 -11.47 4.79 0.24
N ALA A 7 -11.40 3.80 1.14
CA ALA A 7 -10.39 3.75 2.19
C ALA A 7 -8.98 3.77 1.59
N ALA A 8 -8.68 2.89 0.63
CA ALA A 8 -7.35 2.83 0.03
C ALA A 8 -6.91 4.15 -0.62
N LEU A 9 -7.84 4.88 -1.26
CA LEU A 9 -7.54 6.19 -1.85
C LEU A 9 -7.35 7.28 -0.79
N ARG A 10 -8.16 7.26 0.28
CA ARG A 10 -8.02 8.20 1.41
C ARG A 10 -6.71 7.96 2.16
N GLU A 11 -6.40 6.73 2.55
CA GLU A 11 -5.18 6.38 3.29
C GLU A 11 -3.93 6.79 2.49
N VAL A 12 -3.87 6.50 1.18
CA VAL A 12 -2.71 6.93 0.35
C VAL A 12 -2.56 8.45 0.36
N LEU A 13 -3.66 9.21 0.34
CA LEU A 13 -3.59 10.66 0.43
C LEU A 13 -3.14 11.14 1.81
N GLU A 14 -3.69 10.58 2.89
CA GLU A 14 -3.40 10.96 4.28
C GLU A 14 -1.96 10.61 4.67
N GLU A 15 -1.52 9.39 4.36
CA GLU A 15 -0.19 8.86 4.74
C GLU A 15 0.95 9.39 3.87
N THR A 16 0.68 9.82 2.62
CA THR A 16 1.75 10.16 1.67
C THR A 16 1.61 11.51 0.99
N GLY A 17 0.46 12.18 1.09
CA GLY A 17 0.18 13.41 0.32
C GLY A 17 -0.15 13.20 -1.15
N ILE A 18 -0.19 11.94 -1.61
CA ILE A 18 -0.38 11.62 -3.03
C ILE A 18 -1.84 11.35 -3.35
N THR A 19 -2.34 12.04 -4.38
CA THR A 19 -3.60 11.65 -5.02
C THR A 19 -3.33 10.56 -6.05
N ALA A 20 -3.96 9.40 -5.86
CA ALA A 20 -3.82 8.25 -6.73
C ALA A 20 -5.14 7.83 -7.37
N GLY A 21 -5.07 7.03 -8.42
CA GLY A 21 -6.22 6.36 -9.03
C GLY A 21 -5.99 4.84 -9.08
N ILE A 22 -6.98 4.07 -8.63
CA ILE A 22 -6.92 2.60 -8.68
C ILE A 22 -6.92 2.15 -10.13
N VAL A 23 -5.94 1.31 -10.48
CA VAL A 23 -5.84 0.64 -11.78
C VAL A 23 -6.45 -0.76 -11.68
N ALA A 24 -6.10 -1.51 -10.64
CA ALA A 24 -6.56 -2.88 -10.44
C ALA A 24 -6.34 -3.38 -8.99
N PRO A 25 -7.07 -4.39 -8.51
CA PRO A 25 -6.77 -5.07 -7.25
C PRO A 25 -5.46 -5.86 -7.36
N LEU A 26 -4.60 -5.76 -6.34
CA LEU A 26 -3.30 -6.46 -6.30
C LEU A 26 -3.37 -7.74 -5.47
N GLY A 27 -4.20 -7.75 -4.42
CA GLY A 27 -4.47 -8.91 -3.60
C GLY A 27 -4.86 -8.56 -2.17
N ILE A 28 -5.05 -9.59 -1.36
CA ILE A 28 -5.41 -9.47 0.05
C ILE A 28 -4.32 -10.15 0.87
N ILE A 29 -3.89 -9.50 1.96
CA ILE A 29 -3.05 -10.10 2.99
C ILE A 29 -3.89 -10.24 4.26
N ASP A 30 -3.87 -11.42 4.85
CA ASP A 30 -4.62 -11.75 6.05
C ASP A 30 -3.65 -12.24 7.13
N PHE A 31 -3.68 -11.63 8.30
CA PHE A 31 -2.76 -11.98 9.38
C PHE A 31 -3.32 -11.67 10.77
N TRP A 32 -2.71 -12.32 11.76
CA TRP A 32 -2.97 -12.07 13.17
C TRP A 32 -1.78 -11.36 13.80
N PHE A 33 -2.05 -10.38 14.64
CA PHE A 33 -1.04 -9.73 15.47
C PHE A 33 -1.55 -9.57 16.90
N ALA A 34 -0.62 -9.41 17.84
CA ALA A 34 -0.94 -9.19 19.24
C ALA A 34 -0.58 -7.75 19.62
N VAL A 35 -1.50 -7.05 20.27
CA VAL A 35 -1.27 -5.75 20.91
C VAL A 35 -1.70 -5.91 22.36
N GLU A 36 -0.75 -5.66 23.27
CA GLU A 36 -0.93 -5.98 24.69
C GLU A 36 -1.38 -7.45 24.88
N ASP A 37 -2.47 -7.69 25.60
CA ASP A 37 -3.03 -9.02 25.84
C ASP A 37 -4.14 -9.41 24.83
N ARG A 38 -4.26 -8.70 23.70
CA ARG A 38 -5.31 -8.92 22.70
C ARG A 38 -4.71 -9.43 21.39
N ARG A 39 -5.34 -10.47 20.83
CA ARG A 39 -5.10 -10.91 19.46
C ARG A 39 -6.09 -10.25 18.52
N ILE A 40 -5.57 -9.61 17.48
CA ILE A 40 -6.33 -8.91 16.46
C ILE A 40 -6.14 -9.64 15.14
N HIS A 41 -7.24 -9.95 14.46
CA HIS A 41 -7.26 -10.45 13.10
C HIS A 41 -7.41 -9.26 12.15
N LYS A 42 -6.49 -9.13 11.19
CA LYS A 42 -6.50 -8.04 10.21
C LYS A 42 -6.43 -8.60 8.80
N THR A 43 -7.32 -8.07 7.96
CA THR A 43 -7.36 -8.31 6.52
C THR A 43 -7.09 -6.99 5.81
N VAL A 44 -6.12 -6.97 4.89
CA VAL A 44 -5.68 -5.76 4.17
C VAL A 44 -5.83 -5.98 2.67
N HIS A 45 -6.65 -5.14 2.04
CA HIS A 45 -6.88 -5.12 0.60
C HIS A 45 -5.86 -4.18 -0.06
N HIS A 46 -5.09 -4.70 -1.00
CA HIS A 46 -4.06 -3.94 -1.71
C HIS A 46 -4.49 -3.68 -3.14
N PHE A 47 -4.20 -2.48 -3.63
CA PHE A 47 -4.52 -2.02 -4.97
C PHE A 47 -3.26 -1.55 -5.69
N PHE A 48 -3.18 -1.82 -6.98
CA PHE A 48 -2.21 -1.21 -7.86
C PHE A 48 -2.77 0.13 -8.34
N MET A 49 -2.02 1.20 -8.13
CA MET A 49 -2.50 2.57 -8.34
C MET A 49 -1.55 3.38 -9.24
N ARG A 50 -2.13 4.35 -9.95
CA ARG A 50 -1.44 5.33 -10.76
C ARG A 50 -1.41 6.68 -10.04
N TYR A 51 -0.24 7.30 -9.98
CA TYR A 51 -0.08 8.69 -9.53
C TYR A 51 -0.91 9.64 -10.40
N LEU A 52 -1.65 10.56 -9.77
CA LEU A 52 -2.42 11.61 -10.46
C LEU A 52 -1.86 13.00 -10.15
N SER A 53 -1.59 13.31 -8.88
CA SER A 53 -1.08 14.60 -8.42
C SER A 53 -0.59 14.53 -6.97
N GLY A 54 0.07 15.60 -6.50
CA GLY A 54 0.47 15.76 -5.10
C GLY A 54 1.99 15.82 -4.93
N GLU A 55 2.41 16.14 -3.72
CA GLU A 55 3.81 16.11 -3.29
C GLU A 55 3.90 15.23 -2.06
N ILE A 56 4.95 14.41 -2.00
CA ILE A 56 5.15 13.50 -0.87
C ILE A 56 5.34 14.30 0.42
N ASN A 57 4.65 13.88 1.48
CA ASN A 57 4.88 14.34 2.84
C ASN A 57 4.62 13.19 3.81
N ASP A 58 5.23 13.29 4.98
CA ASP A 58 5.15 12.37 6.12
C ASP A 58 4.44 13.03 7.32
N ASP A 59 3.43 13.87 7.03
CA ASP A 59 2.68 14.60 8.07
C ASP A 59 1.84 13.66 8.95
N ASP A 60 1.54 12.45 8.47
CA ASP A 60 0.87 11.41 9.25
C ASP A 60 1.83 10.79 10.27
N ILE A 61 1.45 10.85 11.56
CA ILE A 61 2.22 10.30 12.68
C ILE A 61 2.39 8.79 12.62
N GLU A 62 1.53 8.07 11.89
CA GLU A 62 1.64 6.63 11.69
C GLU A 62 2.78 6.27 10.70
N VAL A 63 3.27 7.25 9.95
CA VAL A 63 4.32 7.10 8.94
C VAL A 63 5.62 7.75 9.40
N VAL A 64 6.76 7.10 9.14
CA VAL A 64 8.08 7.58 9.54
C VAL A 64 8.80 8.32 8.40
N ASP A 65 8.56 7.90 7.15
CA ASP A 65 9.17 8.46 5.94
C ASP A 65 8.37 8.04 4.72
N VAL A 66 8.35 8.89 3.69
CA VAL A 66 7.67 8.65 2.41
C VAL A 66 8.64 8.93 1.27
N ALA A 67 8.81 7.96 0.38
CA ALA A 67 9.75 8.10 -0.72
C ALA A 67 9.28 7.40 -2.00
N TRP A 68 9.55 8.05 -3.14
CA TRP A 68 9.58 7.37 -4.42
C TRP A 68 10.86 6.55 -4.54
N VAL A 69 10.71 5.29 -4.92
CA VAL A 69 11.84 4.36 -5.06
C VAL A 69 11.78 3.69 -6.43
N PRO A 70 12.93 3.34 -7.04
CA PRO A 70 12.94 2.50 -8.23
C PRO A 70 12.16 1.20 -7.97
N PHE A 71 11.31 0.81 -8.91
CA PHE A 71 10.46 -0.38 -8.74
C PHE A 71 11.27 -1.64 -8.42
N ASP A 72 12.45 -1.75 -9.02
CA ASP A 72 13.35 -2.89 -8.86
C ASP A 72 13.93 -3.00 -7.44
N ASP A 73 13.97 -1.88 -6.71
CA ASP A 73 14.46 -1.82 -5.33
C ASP A 73 13.36 -2.15 -4.31
N VAL A 74 12.07 -2.02 -4.67
CA VAL A 74 10.93 -2.13 -3.73
C VAL A 74 10.98 -3.45 -2.97
N SER A 75 11.21 -4.57 -3.67
CA SER A 75 11.23 -5.90 -3.05
C SER A 75 12.32 -6.05 -1.99
N SER A 76 13.43 -5.30 -2.09
CA SER A 76 14.51 -5.32 -1.10
C SER A 76 14.22 -4.48 0.15
N ARG A 77 13.29 -3.52 0.04
CA ARG A 77 12.91 -2.60 1.14
C ARG A 77 11.73 -3.11 1.96
N LEU A 78 10.88 -3.97 1.40
CA LEU A 78 9.73 -4.53 2.10
C LEU A 78 10.13 -5.55 3.16
N ALA A 79 9.62 -5.37 4.38
CA ALA A 79 9.89 -6.27 5.50
C ALA A 79 9.19 -7.63 5.33
N TYR A 80 7.94 -7.64 4.85
CA TYR A 80 7.11 -8.84 4.86
C TYR A 80 7.13 -9.61 3.53
N ARG A 81 7.13 -10.95 3.64
CA ARG A 81 7.20 -11.85 2.47
C ARG A 81 5.98 -11.71 1.56
N ASP A 82 4.80 -11.49 2.15
CA ASP A 82 3.56 -11.44 1.38
C ASP A 82 3.44 -10.13 0.59
N GLU A 83 3.95 -9.02 1.11
CA GLU A 83 4.07 -7.76 0.36
C GLU A 83 5.03 -7.93 -0.83
N ARG A 84 6.18 -8.58 -0.64
CA ARG A 84 7.11 -8.89 -1.75
C ARG A 84 6.44 -9.73 -2.85
N ARG A 85 5.54 -10.65 -2.47
CA ARG A 85 4.75 -11.44 -3.44
C ARG A 85 3.74 -10.56 -4.20
N LEU A 86 3.13 -9.58 -3.54
CA LEU A 86 2.24 -8.62 -4.20
C LEU A 86 3.00 -7.77 -5.22
N VAL A 87 4.16 -7.23 -4.86
CA VAL A 87 4.98 -6.43 -5.79
C VAL A 87 5.43 -7.24 -7.00
N ALA A 88 5.77 -8.52 -6.82
CA ALA A 88 6.09 -9.39 -7.96
C ALA A 88 4.92 -9.53 -8.95
N LYS A 89 3.66 -9.52 -8.48
CA LYS A 89 2.48 -9.49 -9.36
C LYS A 89 2.35 -8.15 -10.08
N ALA A 90 2.54 -7.04 -9.36
CA ALA A 90 2.46 -5.70 -9.93
C ALA A 90 3.44 -5.51 -11.10
N ARG A 91 4.62 -6.15 -11.06
CA ARG A 91 5.58 -6.11 -12.17
C ARG A 91 5.01 -6.63 -13.48
N GLY A 92 4.18 -7.68 -13.44
CA GLY A 92 3.52 -8.21 -14.62
C GLY A 92 2.53 -7.21 -15.23
N MET A 93 1.91 -6.38 -14.39
CA MET A 93 0.90 -5.40 -14.79
C MET A 93 1.52 -4.14 -15.41
N LEU A 94 2.76 -3.79 -15.06
CA LEU A 94 3.47 -2.65 -15.66
C LEU A 94 3.72 -2.82 -17.16
N GLY A 95 3.75 -4.04 -17.69
CA GLY A 95 3.89 -4.29 -19.13
C GLY A 95 2.59 -4.13 -19.92
N GLU A 96 1.46 -3.93 -19.25
CA GLU A 96 0.12 -3.90 -19.82
C GLU A 96 -0.53 -2.51 -19.80
N ILE A 97 0.21 -1.48 -19.36
CA ILE A 97 -0.21 -0.07 -19.23
C ILE A 97 0.59 0.79 -20.21
#